data_AF-A0A3P3QW70-F1
#
_entry.id   AF-A0A3P3QW70-F1
#
_cell.length_a   1.000
_cell.length_b   1.000
_cell.length_c   1.000
_cell.angle_alpha   90.00
_cell.angle_beta   90.00
_cell.angle_gamma   90.00
#
_symmetry.space_group_name_H-M   'P 1'
#
loop_
_entity.id
_entity.type
_entity.pdbx_description
1 polymer ?
#
loop_
_entity_poly.entity_id
_entity_poly.type
_entity_poly.pdbx_seq_one_letter_code
_entity_poly.pdbx_strand_id
1 'polypeptide(L)'
;MKLKKLALIGMVVVATMSACGIQKKDATETQTTAEGESKANADVKRPSDYGTAELGKYIGVEIPNIDTSVSDQDVEAQINTELTQDPDVVEVTDRAVQEGDTVNIDYFGTKDGVAFDGGSETGYNLVIGSNSFIEGFEAGLIGHSIGEDVKLDLTFPKDYNNADLAGAAVVFDVKINSISVSSPATLTDEWVTKHTNGEQKTVDEFRAAVKANLEEQRSKSAKSQDQYNAIAAVIADSKFEMKDEAIDFEYNNIYKPIDNMITQYGMDLDQYASAYGMSADELKTQIRNQAESYVKQVIVTREIYKKEKMSLTDEDYQVVVDLNGGSLTKDELIKQYGKDEVEETAKTYKVVNFILDNAKRTDVTVNINGETMGSEEGASEETKVEGESKASESAPAEGSEAAQ
;
A
#
# COMPACT_ATOMS: atom_id res chain seq x y z
N MET A 1 -4.48 -5.01 19.74
CA MET A 1 -5.53 -6.05 19.87
C MET A 1 -6.73 -5.59 19.06
N LYS A 2 -7.15 -6.36 18.04
CA LYS A 2 -8.28 -6.15 17.11
C LYS A 2 -8.14 -5.04 16.04
N LEU A 3 -7.27 -5.26 15.05
CA LEU A 3 -7.40 -4.74 13.68
C LEU A 3 -7.23 -5.94 12.73
N LYS A 4 -8.32 -6.69 12.54
CA LYS A 4 -8.38 -7.83 11.61
C LYS A 4 -9.80 -7.93 11.06
N LYS A 5 -10.14 -7.17 10.02
CA LYS A 5 -11.21 -7.41 9.03
C LYS A 5 -10.84 -6.58 7.78
N LEU A 6 -10.33 -7.23 6.74
CA LEU A 6 -11.04 -7.52 5.48
C LEU A 6 -11.18 -6.29 4.56
N ALA A 7 -10.20 -6.13 3.67
CA ALA A 7 -10.35 -5.47 2.37
C ALA A 7 -9.42 -6.16 1.37
N LEU A 8 -9.78 -7.39 0.99
CA LEU A 8 -9.08 -8.16 -0.05
C LEU A 8 -10.15 -8.92 -0.83
N ILE A 9 -11.00 -8.18 -1.53
CA ILE A 9 -11.92 -8.73 -2.52
C ILE A 9 -11.91 -7.81 -3.74
N GLY A 10 -11.25 -8.28 -4.80
CA GLY A 10 -11.76 -8.06 -6.16
C GLY A 10 -11.55 -6.71 -6.83
N MET A 11 -10.36 -6.10 -6.74
CA MET A 11 -9.86 -5.29 -7.85
C MET A 11 -8.34 -5.16 -7.70
N VAL A 12 -7.57 -5.88 -8.53
CA VAL A 12 -6.20 -5.48 -8.81
C VAL A 12 -6.31 -4.23 -9.68
N VAL A 13 -6.59 -3.09 -9.03
CA VAL A 13 -6.15 -1.81 -9.55
C VAL A 13 -4.64 -1.87 -9.36
N VAL A 14 -3.91 -2.01 -10.46
CA VAL A 14 -2.47 -1.75 -10.46
C VAL A 14 -2.32 -0.30 -10.03
N ALA A 15 -2.09 -0.09 -8.73
CA ALA A 15 -1.72 1.19 -8.18
C ALA A 15 -0.30 1.47 -8.68
N THR A 16 -0.18 2.06 -9.87
CA THR A 16 1.08 2.66 -10.30
C THR A 16 1.35 3.83 -9.37
N MET A 17 2.42 3.67 -8.60
CA MET A 17 2.95 4.65 -7.66
C MET A 17 3.02 6.05 -8.29
N SER A 18 2.46 7.04 -7.60
CA SER A 18 2.71 8.45 -7.86
C SER A 18 4.21 8.71 -7.78
N ALA A 19 4.83 8.97 -8.92
CA ALA A 19 6.19 9.49 -8.99
C ALA A 19 6.18 10.96 -8.57
N CYS A 20 6.49 11.25 -7.30
CA CYS A 20 6.99 12.57 -6.92
C CYS A 20 8.35 12.77 -7.62
N GLY A 21 8.39 13.73 -8.54
CA GLY A 21 9.59 14.09 -9.27
C GLY A 21 10.55 14.90 -8.41
N ILE A 22 11.74 14.33 -8.14
CA ILE A 22 12.94 15.13 -7.92
C ILE A 22 14.07 14.51 -8.75
N GLN A 23 14.52 15.26 -9.75
CA GLN A 23 15.67 14.96 -10.59
C GLN A 23 16.97 15.09 -9.78
N LYS A 24 17.77 14.02 -9.69
CA LYS A 24 19.24 14.13 -9.59
C LYS A 24 19.90 12.95 -10.31
N LYS A 25 20.85 13.30 -11.17
CA LYS A 25 21.62 12.44 -12.07
C LYS A 25 22.70 11.64 -11.33
N ASP A 26 23.00 10.49 -11.93
CA ASP A 26 24.17 9.63 -11.76
C ASP A 26 24.16 8.69 -10.54
N ALA A 27 23.47 7.56 -10.71
CA ALA A 27 23.87 6.27 -10.13
C ALA A 27 23.46 5.15 -11.10
N THR A 28 24.36 4.18 -11.29
CA THR A 28 24.22 3.07 -12.24
C THR A 28 22.97 2.23 -11.91
N GLU A 29 21.90 2.44 -12.68
CA GLU A 29 20.66 1.68 -12.58
C GLU A 29 20.90 0.23 -12.98
N THR A 30 20.83 -0.67 -11.99
CA THR A 30 20.41 -2.04 -12.28
C THR A 30 18.91 -1.96 -12.59
N GLN A 31 18.59 -1.83 -13.88
CA GLN A 31 17.23 -1.96 -14.39
C GLN A 31 16.70 -3.33 -13.98
N THR A 32 15.87 -3.37 -12.94
CA THR A 32 14.93 -4.48 -12.75
C THR A 32 13.83 -4.26 -13.78
N THR A 33 14.03 -4.80 -14.98
CA THR A 33 13.07 -4.68 -16.07
C THR A 33 11.80 -5.48 -15.76
N ALA A 34 10.66 -4.78 -15.70
CA ALA A 34 9.31 -5.35 -15.78
C ALA A 34 9.08 -6.20 -17.07
N GLU A 35 10.04 -6.21 -18.02
CA GLU A 35 10.05 -7.10 -19.19
C GLU A 35 10.15 -8.59 -18.82
N GLY A 36 10.72 -8.93 -17.65
CA GLY A 36 10.86 -10.32 -17.19
C GLY A 36 9.53 -10.95 -16.73
N GLU A 37 8.67 -10.15 -16.09
CA GLU A 37 7.43 -10.64 -15.48
C GLU A 37 6.34 -10.90 -16.53
N SER A 38 6.30 -10.10 -17.60
CA SER A 38 5.35 -10.27 -18.72
C SER A 38 5.56 -11.59 -19.47
N LYS A 39 6.81 -12.07 -19.61
CA LYS A 39 7.09 -13.28 -20.39
C LYS A 39 6.76 -14.58 -19.65
N ALA A 40 6.78 -14.59 -18.32
CA ALA A 40 6.57 -15.83 -17.58
C ALA A 40 5.13 -16.35 -17.71
N ASN A 41 4.14 -15.50 -18.00
CA ASN A 41 2.74 -15.91 -18.23
C ASN A 41 2.35 -16.13 -19.70
N ALA A 42 3.31 -16.04 -20.63
CA ALA A 42 3.02 -16.17 -22.06
C ALA A 42 2.56 -17.58 -22.51
N ASP A 43 2.77 -18.62 -21.69
CA ASP A 43 2.54 -20.00 -22.12
C ASP A 43 1.16 -20.59 -21.75
N VAL A 44 0.37 -19.96 -20.88
CA VAL A 44 -0.98 -20.46 -20.53
C VAL A 44 -2.05 -19.58 -21.17
N LYS A 45 -2.65 -20.11 -22.24
CA LYS A 45 -3.74 -19.44 -22.94
C LYS A 45 -4.97 -19.31 -22.02
N ARG A 46 -5.51 -18.10 -21.92
CA ARG A 46 -6.78 -17.82 -21.23
C ARG A 46 -7.88 -18.80 -21.68
N PRO A 47 -8.60 -19.47 -20.76
CA PRO A 47 -9.70 -20.36 -21.11
C PRO A 47 -10.77 -19.62 -21.93
N SER A 48 -11.28 -20.25 -23.00
CA SER A 48 -12.37 -19.65 -23.78
C SER A 48 -13.72 -19.80 -23.08
N ASP A 49 -13.87 -20.78 -22.20
CA ASP A 49 -15.10 -21.08 -21.46
C ASP A 49 -14.84 -20.95 -19.96
N TYR A 50 -15.54 -20.02 -19.32
CA TYR A 50 -15.49 -19.82 -17.87
C TYR A 50 -16.69 -20.46 -17.18
N GLY A 51 -17.68 -20.91 -17.95
CA GLY A 51 -18.99 -21.32 -17.46
C GLY A 51 -20.12 -20.38 -17.86
N THR A 52 -21.26 -20.57 -17.22
CA THR A 52 -22.50 -19.81 -17.48
C THR A 52 -23.10 -19.30 -16.18
N ALA A 53 -24.02 -18.34 -16.28
CA ALA A 53 -24.81 -17.87 -15.16
C ALA A 53 -26.29 -17.73 -15.50
N GLU A 54 -27.16 -18.11 -14.56
CA GLU A 54 -28.50 -17.57 -14.48
C GLU A 54 -28.37 -16.18 -13.84
N LEU A 55 -28.41 -15.14 -14.68
CA LEU A 55 -28.25 -13.75 -14.22
C LEU A 55 -29.41 -13.35 -13.29
N GLY A 56 -29.04 -12.85 -12.11
CA GLY A 56 -29.93 -12.10 -11.24
C GLY A 56 -30.33 -10.74 -11.84
N LYS A 57 -30.95 -9.89 -11.02
CA LYS A 57 -31.29 -8.53 -11.41
C LYS A 57 -30.01 -7.71 -11.63
N TYR A 58 -29.84 -7.17 -12.84
CA TYR A 58 -28.72 -6.27 -13.19
C TYR A 58 -29.16 -4.86 -13.60
N ILE A 59 -30.44 -4.67 -13.94
CA ILE A 59 -31.03 -3.34 -14.14
C ILE A 59 -31.74 -2.92 -12.86
N GLY A 60 -31.44 -1.73 -12.36
CA GLY A 60 -32.00 -1.22 -11.11
C GLY A 60 -31.46 -1.93 -9.88
N VAL A 61 -30.23 -2.46 -9.92
CA VAL A 61 -29.54 -2.97 -8.73
C VAL A 61 -29.43 -1.89 -7.68
N GLU A 62 -29.53 -2.27 -6.41
CA GLU A 62 -29.46 -1.33 -5.31
C GLU A 62 -28.02 -1.19 -4.84
N ILE A 63 -27.51 0.04 -4.81
CA ILE A 63 -26.17 0.38 -4.31
C ILE A 63 -26.27 1.49 -3.25
N PRO A 64 -25.40 1.51 -2.23
CA PRO A 64 -25.40 2.59 -1.24
C PRO A 64 -24.96 3.93 -1.85
N ASN A 65 -25.20 5.02 -1.13
CA ASN A 65 -24.49 6.27 -1.35
C ASN A 65 -23.08 6.15 -0.75
N ILE A 66 -22.12 6.85 -1.33
CA ILE A 66 -20.77 6.94 -0.80
C ILE A 66 -20.53 8.37 -0.35
N ASP A 67 -20.13 8.53 0.90
CA ASP A 67 -19.74 9.84 1.39
C ASP A 67 -18.37 10.24 0.82
N THR A 68 -18.38 11.36 0.12
CA THR A 68 -17.20 11.98 -0.48
C THR A 68 -16.86 13.33 0.16
N SER A 69 -17.58 13.72 1.21
CA SER A 69 -17.34 14.99 1.92
C SER A 69 -15.91 15.06 2.42
N VAL A 70 -15.26 16.22 2.30
CA VAL A 70 -13.92 16.49 2.83
C VAL A 70 -14.04 17.48 3.98
N SER A 71 -13.63 17.05 5.18
CA SER A 71 -13.63 17.89 6.37
C SER A 71 -12.38 18.76 6.42
N ASP A 72 -12.43 19.85 7.19
CA ASP A 72 -11.24 20.68 7.41
C ASP A 72 -10.15 19.88 8.15
N GLN A 73 -10.52 18.91 8.98
CA GLN A 73 -9.57 18.02 9.65
C GLN A 73 -8.82 17.12 8.66
N ASP A 74 -9.47 16.66 7.59
CA ASP A 74 -8.81 15.89 6.52
C ASP A 74 -7.75 16.76 5.82
N VAL A 75 -8.08 18.02 5.56
CA VAL A 75 -7.17 19.00 4.95
C VAL A 75 -5.97 19.25 5.86
N GLU A 76 -6.19 19.52 7.16
CA GLU A 76 -5.10 19.71 8.13
C GLU A 76 -4.22 18.47 8.25
N ALA A 77 -4.81 17.26 8.28
CA ALA A 77 -4.05 16.02 8.38
C ALA A 77 -3.15 15.81 7.15
N GLN A 78 -3.66 16.11 5.95
CA GLN A 78 -2.88 16.05 4.72
C GLN A 78 -1.74 17.08 4.74
N ILE A 79 -2.02 18.33 5.11
CA ILE A 79 -0.99 19.39 5.20
C ILE A 79 0.08 19.02 6.24
N ASN A 80 -0.31 18.52 7.41
CA ASN A 80 0.64 18.08 8.43
C ASN A 80 1.53 16.93 7.96
N THR A 81 0.99 16.03 7.12
CA THR A 81 1.77 14.96 6.49
C THR A 81 2.83 15.55 5.57
N GLU A 82 2.47 16.54 4.74
CA GLU A 82 3.40 17.22 3.84
C GLU A 82 4.48 18.00 4.60
N LEU A 83 4.12 18.73 5.66
CA LEU A 83 5.08 19.42 6.54
C LEU A 83 6.05 18.47 7.25
N THR A 84 5.60 17.26 7.58
CA THR A 84 6.45 16.24 8.21
C THR A 84 7.43 15.62 7.22
N GLN A 85 7.04 15.52 5.94
CA GLN A 85 7.89 14.97 4.88
C GLN A 85 8.95 15.96 4.39
N ASP A 86 8.73 17.27 4.59
CA ASP A 86 9.64 18.34 4.16
C ASP A 86 9.99 19.28 5.34
N PRO A 87 10.75 18.80 6.35
CA PRO A 87 11.10 19.61 7.52
C PRO A 87 12.02 20.79 7.15
N ASP A 88 11.90 21.89 7.88
CA ASP A 88 12.81 23.02 7.75
C ASP A 88 14.20 22.61 8.25
N VAL A 89 15.22 22.86 7.43
CA VAL A 89 16.63 22.60 7.78
C VAL A 89 17.26 23.93 8.18
N VAL A 90 17.64 24.03 9.45
CA VAL A 90 18.30 25.22 10.00
C VAL A 90 19.79 24.93 10.19
N GLU A 91 20.65 25.71 9.55
CA GLU A 91 22.09 25.63 9.79
C GLU A 91 22.43 26.11 11.21
N VAL A 92 23.27 25.34 11.88
CA VAL A 92 23.77 25.61 13.23
C VAL A 92 25.25 25.96 13.10
N THR A 93 25.62 27.18 13.49
CA THR A 93 27.01 27.67 13.33
C THR A 93 27.64 28.17 14.63
N ASP A 94 26.87 28.23 15.71
CA ASP A 94 27.23 28.88 16.98
C ASP A 94 27.46 27.89 18.13
N ARG A 95 27.36 26.58 17.87
CA ARG A 95 27.60 25.52 18.86
C ARG A 95 28.18 24.25 18.24
N ALA A 96 28.74 23.42 19.12
CA ALA A 96 29.20 22.08 18.78
C ALA A 96 28.02 21.10 18.50
N VAL A 97 28.36 19.95 17.91
CA VAL A 97 27.45 18.84 17.59
C VAL A 97 26.74 18.33 18.85
N GLN A 98 25.45 18.07 18.73
CA GLN A 98 24.59 17.50 19.76
C GLN A 98 23.77 16.33 19.19
N GLU A 99 23.19 15.53 20.09
CA GLU A 99 22.22 14.49 19.73
C GLU A 99 21.06 15.08 18.92
N GLY A 100 20.69 14.44 17.81
CA GLY A 100 19.61 14.88 16.92
C GLY A 100 20.02 15.87 15.82
N ASP A 101 21.26 16.36 15.82
CA ASP A 101 21.76 17.17 14.70
C ASP A 101 21.98 16.31 13.44
N THR A 102 21.78 16.92 12.27
CA THR A 102 22.31 16.42 11.00
C THR A 102 23.66 17.08 10.74
N VAL A 103 24.73 16.29 10.73
CA VAL A 103 26.10 16.74 10.44
C VAL A 103 26.49 16.34 9.03
N ASN A 104 27.06 17.28 8.27
CA ASN A 104 27.73 16.96 7.03
C ASN A 104 29.19 16.61 7.35
N ILE A 105 29.64 15.41 6.97
CA ILE A 105 30.97 14.91 7.30
C ILE A 105 31.71 14.38 6.08
N ASP A 106 33.03 14.52 6.13
CA ASP A 106 33.94 13.69 5.35
C ASP A 106 34.55 12.68 6.30
N TYR A 107 34.58 11.40 5.97
CA TYR A 107 35.23 10.39 6.81
C TYR A 107 36.16 9.50 6.00
N PHE A 108 37.23 9.06 6.66
CA PHE A 108 38.22 8.15 6.10
C PHE A 108 38.58 7.06 7.10
N GLY A 109 38.21 5.82 6.78
CA GLY A 109 38.37 4.65 7.61
C GLY A 109 39.61 3.83 7.24
N THR A 110 40.39 3.44 8.26
CA THR A 110 41.54 2.55 8.10
C THR A 110 41.51 1.39 9.08
N LYS A 111 42.01 0.24 8.64
CA LYS A 111 42.30 -0.95 9.45
C LYS A 111 43.80 -1.22 9.35
N ASP A 112 44.48 -1.30 10.48
CA ASP A 112 45.94 -1.51 10.54
C ASP A 112 46.73 -0.50 9.66
N GLY A 113 46.22 0.74 9.53
CA GLY A 113 46.80 1.80 8.71
C GLY A 113 46.51 1.71 7.20
N VAL A 114 45.68 0.76 6.76
CA VAL A 114 45.28 0.58 5.36
C VAL A 114 43.79 0.90 5.21
N ALA A 115 43.43 1.71 4.20
CA ALA A 115 42.03 2.00 3.89
C ALA A 115 41.28 0.72 3.49
N PHE A 116 40.01 0.61 3.89
CA PHE A 116 39.15 -0.49 3.50
C PHE A 116 37.97 -0.01 2.65
N ASP A 117 37.40 -0.92 1.87
CA ASP A 117 36.29 -0.62 0.96
C ASP A 117 35.02 -0.28 1.74
N GLY A 118 34.30 0.76 1.30
CA GLY A 118 33.16 1.34 2.04
C GLY A 118 33.54 2.08 3.32
N GLY A 119 34.83 2.32 3.58
CA GLY A 119 35.31 3.00 4.79
C GLY A 119 35.44 4.52 4.66
N SER A 120 35.19 5.11 3.48
CA SER A 120 35.45 6.53 3.24
C SER A 120 34.44 7.16 2.31
N GLU A 121 33.99 8.37 2.66
CA GLU A 121 33.04 9.16 1.87
C GLU A 121 33.21 10.65 2.18
N THR A 122 32.82 11.51 1.24
CA THR A 122 32.87 12.97 1.40
C THR A 122 31.49 13.57 1.24
N GLY A 123 31.14 14.53 2.10
CA GLY A 123 29.87 15.24 2.05
C GLY A 123 28.67 14.41 2.50
N TYR A 124 28.88 13.39 3.33
CA TYR A 124 27.82 12.53 3.84
C TYR A 124 27.02 13.25 4.93
N ASN A 125 25.68 13.21 4.85
CA ASN A 125 24.80 13.76 5.90
C ASN A 125 24.43 12.65 6.89
N LEU A 126 24.89 12.79 8.13
CA LEU A 126 24.64 11.85 9.22
C LEU A 126 23.77 12.51 10.29
N VAL A 127 22.64 11.87 10.63
CA VAL A 127 21.85 12.26 11.80
C VAL A 127 22.45 11.60 13.04
N ILE A 128 22.87 12.41 14.00
CA ILE A 128 23.43 11.93 15.27
C ILE A 128 22.30 11.32 16.12
N GLY A 129 22.46 10.05 16.49
CA GLY A 129 21.46 9.24 17.18
C GLY A 129 20.66 8.31 16.26
N SER A 130 20.96 8.28 14.95
CA SER A 130 20.29 7.40 13.99
C SER A 130 20.69 5.94 14.11
N ASN A 131 21.85 5.65 14.71
CA ASN A 131 22.48 4.32 14.74
C ASN A 131 22.67 3.72 13.35
N SER A 132 22.89 4.59 12.35
CA SER A 132 23.18 4.18 10.97
C SER A 132 24.65 3.80 10.79
N PHE A 133 25.51 4.27 11.69
CA PHE A 133 26.93 3.92 11.75
C PHE A 133 27.22 2.96 12.90
N ILE A 134 28.44 2.40 12.92
CA ILE A 134 28.88 1.53 14.01
C ILE A 134 28.83 2.25 15.36
N GLU A 135 28.58 1.46 16.42
CA GLU A 135 28.51 1.98 17.78
C GLU A 135 29.76 2.81 18.14
N GLY A 136 29.53 3.97 18.75
CA GLY A 136 30.58 4.92 19.12
C GLY A 136 30.97 5.91 18.03
N PHE A 137 30.59 5.70 16.77
CA PHE A 137 30.86 6.66 15.69
C PHE A 137 30.11 7.98 15.93
N GLU A 138 28.78 7.91 16.03
CA GLU A 138 27.93 9.10 16.21
C GLU A 138 28.19 9.79 17.56
N ALA A 139 28.30 9.00 18.64
CA ALA A 139 28.59 9.52 19.98
C ALA A 139 29.97 10.20 20.08
N GLY A 140 30.95 9.76 19.28
CA GLY A 140 32.28 10.34 19.22
C GLY A 140 32.34 11.71 18.55
N LEU A 141 31.31 12.09 17.78
CA LEU A 141 31.22 13.41 17.16
C LEU A 141 30.56 14.46 18.06
N ILE A 142 29.82 14.04 19.08
CA ILE A 142 29.13 14.94 20.01
C ILE A 142 30.15 15.81 20.76
N GLY A 143 29.92 17.12 20.78
CA GLY A 143 30.79 18.10 21.42
C GLY A 143 31.91 18.65 20.53
N HIS A 144 32.08 18.15 19.31
CA HIS A 144 33.01 18.71 18.33
C HIS A 144 32.38 19.82 17.48
N SER A 145 33.21 20.73 16.98
CA SER A 145 32.77 21.93 16.24
C SER A 145 32.96 21.79 14.73
N ILE A 146 32.29 22.66 13.96
CA ILE A 146 32.48 22.77 12.51
C ILE A 146 33.96 23.06 12.19
N GLY A 147 34.50 22.31 11.22
CA GLY A 147 35.86 22.42 10.74
C GLY A 147 36.88 21.61 11.56
N GLU A 148 36.47 20.94 12.63
CA GLU A 148 37.35 20.06 13.40
C GLU A 148 37.56 18.72 12.69
N ASP A 149 38.81 18.24 12.73
CA ASP A 149 39.20 16.87 12.38
C ASP A 149 39.17 16.03 13.67
N VAL A 150 38.25 15.07 13.71
CA VAL A 150 38.00 14.17 14.83
C VAL A 150 38.52 12.78 14.48
N LYS A 151 39.36 12.23 15.35
CA LYS A 151 39.86 10.87 15.20
C LYS A 151 39.11 9.92 16.13
N LEU A 152 38.47 8.91 15.54
CA LEU A 152 37.66 7.93 16.26
C LEU A 152 38.32 6.54 16.18
N ASP A 153 38.74 6.02 17.33
CA ASP A 153 39.23 4.65 17.48
C ASP A 153 38.05 3.74 17.84
N LEU A 154 37.57 2.94 16.88
CA LEU A 154 36.34 2.15 16.99
C LEU A 154 36.61 0.65 16.76
N THR A 155 35.63 -0.18 17.08
CA THR A 155 35.69 -1.62 16.80
C THR A 155 34.38 -2.06 16.16
N PHE A 156 34.47 -2.74 15.02
CA PHE A 156 33.30 -3.29 14.36
C PHE A 156 32.65 -4.40 15.22
N PRO A 157 31.31 -4.53 15.19
CA PRO A 157 30.62 -5.64 15.85
C PRO A 157 31.15 -7.02 15.37
N LYS A 158 31.07 -8.03 16.24
CA LYS A 158 31.54 -9.39 15.93
C LYS A 158 30.70 -10.10 14.88
N ASP A 159 29.46 -9.67 14.72
CA ASP A 159 28.43 -10.17 13.82
C ASP A 159 28.30 -9.31 12.55
N TYR A 160 29.30 -8.46 12.26
CA TYR A 160 29.29 -7.65 11.05
C TYR A 160 29.40 -8.52 9.78
N ASN A 161 28.61 -8.18 8.76
CA ASN A 161 28.48 -8.99 7.53
C ASN A 161 29.79 -9.16 6.76
N ASN A 162 30.71 -8.21 6.86
CA ASN A 162 32.03 -8.33 6.27
C ASN A 162 32.98 -9.05 7.23
N ALA A 163 33.36 -10.28 6.89
CA ALA A 163 34.22 -11.14 7.71
C ALA A 163 35.61 -10.53 8.00
N ASP A 164 36.12 -9.67 7.11
CA ASP A 164 37.41 -9.00 7.31
C ASP A 164 37.30 -7.83 8.29
N LEU A 165 36.11 -7.26 8.47
CA LEU A 165 35.87 -6.15 9.40
C LEU A 165 35.25 -6.61 10.71
N ALA A 166 34.58 -7.77 10.76
CA ALA A 166 33.95 -8.29 11.97
C ALA A 166 34.92 -8.37 13.17
N GLY A 167 34.62 -7.63 14.24
CA GLY A 167 35.47 -7.56 15.43
C GLY A 167 36.81 -6.84 15.26
N ALA A 168 37.07 -6.22 14.11
CA ALA A 168 38.32 -5.52 13.84
C ALA A 168 38.33 -4.14 14.49
N ALA A 169 39.48 -3.77 15.06
CA ALA A 169 39.76 -2.40 15.49
C ALA A 169 40.09 -1.55 14.26
N VAL A 170 39.47 -0.37 14.17
CA VAL A 170 39.60 0.55 13.04
C VAL A 170 39.70 1.98 13.54
N VAL A 171 40.23 2.84 12.68
CA VAL A 171 40.39 4.27 12.94
C VAL A 171 39.66 5.03 11.86
N PHE A 172 38.79 5.95 12.25
CA PHE A 172 38.16 6.90 11.35
C PHE A 172 38.70 8.31 11.62
N ASP A 173 39.22 8.94 10.58
CA ASP A 173 39.45 10.38 10.57
C ASP A 173 38.21 11.06 9.97
N VAL A 174 37.51 11.86 10.76
CA VAL A 174 36.22 12.48 10.41
C VAL A 174 36.35 13.98 10.48
N LYS A 175 36.00 14.67 9.41
CA LYS A 175 35.92 16.14 9.36
C LYS A 175 34.46 16.58 9.37
N ILE A 176 34.12 17.50 10.26
CA ILE A 176 32.78 18.09 10.33
C ILE A 176 32.71 19.31 9.41
N ASN A 177 31.96 19.23 8.32
CA ASN A 177 31.82 20.31 7.34
C ASN A 177 30.73 21.32 7.73
N SER A 178 29.59 20.84 8.20
CA SER A 178 28.49 21.69 8.68
C SER A 178 27.61 20.93 9.68
N ILE A 179 26.85 21.70 10.47
CA ILE A 179 25.85 21.18 11.39
C ILE A 179 24.53 21.83 11.00
N SER A 180 23.48 21.04 10.97
CA SER A 180 22.11 21.51 10.76
C SER A 180 21.16 20.76 11.67
N VAL A 181 20.01 21.34 11.95
CA VAL A 181 18.94 20.69 12.71
C VAL A 181 17.67 20.73 11.88
N SER A 182 16.98 19.60 11.80
CA SER A 182 15.65 19.54 11.22
C SER A 182 14.64 20.01 12.26
N SER A 183 13.88 21.03 11.93
CA SER A 183 12.70 21.46 12.70
C SER A 183 11.43 21.13 11.92
N PRO A 184 10.30 20.86 12.60
CA PRO A 184 9.02 20.71 11.92
C PRO A 184 8.75 21.94 11.05
N ALA A 185 8.45 21.72 9.78
CA ALA A 185 8.12 22.83 8.89
C ALA A 185 6.86 23.54 9.39
N THR A 186 6.87 24.86 9.28
CA THR A 186 5.70 25.67 9.62
C THR A 186 4.97 26.08 8.35
N LEU A 187 3.66 25.84 8.31
CA LEU A 187 2.83 26.29 7.20
C LEU A 187 2.78 27.82 7.15
N THR A 188 3.48 28.38 6.18
CA THR A 188 3.54 29.83 5.91
C THR A 188 3.38 30.08 4.41
N ASP A 189 3.02 31.31 4.02
CA ASP A 189 2.91 31.70 2.60
C ASP A 189 4.23 31.49 1.84
N GLU A 190 5.37 31.66 2.50
CA GLU A 190 6.70 31.38 1.95
C GLU A 190 6.92 29.89 1.73
N TRP A 191 6.58 29.06 2.73
CA TRP A 191 6.63 27.60 2.60
C TRP A 191 5.76 27.13 1.42
N VAL A 192 4.52 27.63 1.33
CA VAL A 192 3.59 27.31 0.23
C VAL A 192 4.21 27.67 -1.10
N THR A 193 4.63 28.93 -1.28
CA THR A 193 5.19 29.41 -2.56
C THR A 193 6.39 28.57 -2.99
N LYS A 194 7.26 28.21 -2.06
CA LYS A 194 8.44 27.37 -2.32
C LYS A 194 8.04 25.94 -2.70
N HIS A 195 7.15 25.32 -1.93
CA HIS A 195 6.81 23.91 -2.06
C HIS A 195 5.94 23.63 -3.29
N THR A 196 5.05 24.56 -3.64
CA THR A 196 4.17 24.44 -4.81
C THR A 196 4.79 25.04 -6.09
N ASN A 197 6.08 25.38 -6.08
CA ASN A 197 6.77 26.08 -7.19
C ASN A 197 6.03 27.34 -7.68
N GLY A 198 5.36 28.04 -6.77
CA GLY A 198 4.60 29.26 -7.04
C GLY A 198 3.20 29.07 -7.64
N GLU A 199 2.69 27.84 -7.75
CA GLU A 199 1.30 27.57 -8.17
C GLU A 199 0.28 28.16 -7.18
N GLN A 200 0.54 28.01 -5.88
CA GLN A 200 -0.16 28.70 -4.80
C GLN A 200 0.80 29.67 -4.11
N LYS A 201 0.27 30.78 -3.61
CA LYS A 201 1.08 31.86 -2.99
C LYS A 201 0.73 32.09 -1.54
N THR A 202 -0.43 31.62 -1.10
CA THR A 202 -0.90 31.79 0.28
C THR A 202 -1.31 30.47 0.88
N VAL A 203 -1.27 30.40 2.21
CA VAL A 203 -1.79 29.26 2.98
C VAL A 203 -3.25 28.96 2.63
N ASP A 204 -4.07 29.97 2.41
CA ASP A 204 -5.48 29.78 2.04
C ASP A 204 -5.64 29.17 0.63
N GLU A 205 -4.85 29.63 -0.35
CA GLU A 205 -4.85 29.06 -1.70
C GLU A 205 -4.39 27.60 -1.68
N PHE A 206 -3.38 27.28 -0.86
CA PHE A 206 -2.88 25.93 -0.69
C PHE A 206 -3.90 25.00 -0.02
N ARG A 207 -4.55 25.46 1.06
CA ARG A 207 -5.64 24.71 1.72
C ARG A 207 -6.79 24.40 0.77
N ALA A 208 -7.17 25.36 -0.06
CA ALA A 208 -8.19 25.16 -1.08
C ALA A 208 -7.76 24.14 -2.14
N ALA A 209 -6.49 24.19 -2.58
CA ALA A 209 -5.94 23.23 -3.53
C ALA A 209 -5.90 21.80 -2.95
N VAL A 210 -5.42 21.64 -1.71
CA VAL A 210 -5.42 20.36 -0.98
C VAL A 210 -6.84 19.82 -0.85
N LYS A 211 -7.80 20.67 -0.48
CA LYS A 211 -9.22 20.26 -0.39
C LYS A 211 -9.76 19.77 -1.74
N ALA A 212 -9.54 20.53 -2.82
CA ALA A 212 -10.00 20.15 -4.15
C ALA A 212 -9.36 18.83 -4.62
N ASN A 213 -8.09 18.62 -4.30
CA ASN A 213 -7.39 17.37 -4.59
C ASN A 213 -7.98 16.19 -3.81
N LEU A 214 -8.25 16.35 -2.51
CA LEU A 214 -8.91 15.33 -1.69
C LEU A 214 -10.32 15.01 -2.19
N GLU A 215 -11.09 16.03 -2.61
CA GLU A 215 -12.42 15.86 -3.19
C GLU A 215 -12.36 15.07 -4.51
N GLU A 216 -11.40 15.36 -5.37
CA GLU A 216 -11.17 14.62 -6.60
C GLU A 216 -10.79 13.16 -6.33
N GLN A 217 -9.87 12.93 -5.37
CA GLN A 217 -9.46 11.58 -4.95
C GLN A 217 -10.64 10.77 -4.37
N ARG A 218 -11.45 11.37 -3.49
CA ARG A 218 -12.66 10.74 -2.94
C ARG A 218 -13.70 10.48 -4.03
N SER A 219 -13.89 11.40 -4.98
CA SER A 219 -14.81 11.19 -6.10
C SER A 219 -14.39 10.01 -7.00
N LYS A 220 -13.10 9.91 -7.34
CA LYS A 220 -12.56 8.78 -8.12
C LYS A 220 -12.73 7.46 -7.36
N SER A 221 -12.38 7.45 -6.08
CA SER A 221 -12.50 6.26 -5.23
C SER A 221 -13.97 5.83 -5.06
N ALA A 222 -14.90 6.78 -4.91
CA ALA A 222 -16.33 6.50 -4.83
C ALA A 222 -16.85 5.89 -6.12
N LYS A 223 -16.44 6.41 -7.29
CA LYS A 223 -16.81 5.81 -8.58
C LYS A 223 -16.34 4.36 -8.70
N SER A 224 -15.11 4.07 -8.29
CA SER A 224 -14.58 2.69 -8.29
C SER A 224 -15.34 1.78 -7.31
N GLN A 225 -15.66 2.28 -6.13
CA GLN A 225 -16.44 1.54 -5.14
C GLN A 225 -17.89 1.31 -5.59
N ASP A 226 -18.49 2.27 -6.31
CA ASP A 226 -19.81 2.13 -6.93
C ASP A 226 -19.82 1.06 -8.02
N GLN A 227 -18.81 1.07 -8.88
CA GLN A 227 -18.60 0.03 -9.89
C GLN A 227 -18.50 -1.35 -9.24
N TYR A 228 -17.74 -1.46 -8.13
CA TYR A 228 -17.65 -2.67 -7.33
C TYR A 228 -19.02 -3.08 -6.74
N ASN A 229 -19.72 -2.16 -6.07
CA ASN A 229 -21.02 -2.44 -5.46
C ASN A 229 -22.04 -2.91 -6.50
N ALA A 230 -22.05 -2.27 -7.68
CA ALA A 230 -22.94 -2.60 -8.77
C ALA A 230 -22.73 -4.04 -9.26
N ILE A 231 -21.49 -4.43 -9.59
CA ILE A 231 -21.22 -5.80 -10.06
C ILE A 231 -21.37 -6.84 -8.95
N ALA A 232 -21.00 -6.51 -7.72
CA ALA A 232 -21.14 -7.39 -6.57
C ALA A 232 -22.61 -7.71 -6.28
N ALA A 233 -23.50 -6.72 -6.38
CA ALA A 233 -24.94 -6.93 -6.23
C ALA A 233 -25.50 -7.91 -7.28
N VAL A 234 -25.06 -7.79 -8.54
CA VAL A 234 -25.46 -8.73 -9.60
C VAL A 234 -24.93 -10.14 -9.34
N ILE A 235 -23.66 -10.26 -8.94
CA ILE A 235 -23.05 -11.55 -8.62
C ILE A 235 -23.80 -12.22 -7.46
N ALA A 236 -24.16 -11.48 -6.42
CA ALA A 236 -24.85 -12.01 -5.25
C ALA A 236 -26.25 -12.58 -5.57
N ASP A 237 -26.95 -12.01 -6.55
CA ASP A 237 -28.29 -12.45 -6.99
C ASP A 237 -28.24 -13.46 -8.15
N SER A 238 -27.04 -13.80 -8.65
CA SER A 238 -26.86 -14.72 -9.78
C SER A 238 -26.50 -16.13 -9.32
N LYS A 239 -26.81 -17.13 -10.15
CA LYS A 239 -26.36 -18.53 -9.96
C LYS A 239 -25.38 -18.92 -11.04
N PHE A 240 -24.37 -19.69 -10.67
CA PHE A 240 -23.21 -19.95 -11.52
C PHE A 240 -22.96 -21.44 -11.73
N GLU A 241 -22.61 -21.78 -12.97
CA GLU A 241 -21.98 -23.05 -13.33
C GLU A 241 -20.57 -22.74 -13.83
N MET A 242 -19.58 -22.77 -12.95
CA MET A 242 -18.19 -22.41 -13.26
C MET A 242 -17.41 -23.62 -13.79
N LYS A 243 -16.37 -23.36 -14.59
CA LYS A 243 -15.41 -24.37 -15.04
C LYS A 243 -14.19 -24.40 -14.13
N ASP A 244 -13.79 -25.59 -13.69
CA ASP A 244 -12.60 -25.79 -12.85
C ASP A 244 -11.34 -25.28 -13.55
N GLU A 245 -11.24 -25.46 -14.88
CA GLU A 245 -10.11 -24.96 -15.66
C GLU A 245 -9.99 -23.43 -15.62
N ALA A 246 -11.12 -22.71 -15.52
CA ALA A 246 -11.12 -21.26 -15.38
C ALA A 246 -10.71 -20.83 -13.97
N ILE A 247 -11.20 -21.54 -12.94
CA ILE A 247 -10.82 -21.27 -11.54
C ILE A 247 -9.31 -21.51 -11.35
N ASP A 248 -8.78 -22.61 -11.88
CA ASP A 248 -7.36 -22.95 -11.75
C ASP A 248 -6.47 -21.99 -12.56
N PHE A 249 -6.94 -21.51 -13.72
CA PHE A 249 -6.23 -20.47 -14.46
C PHE A 249 -6.10 -19.18 -13.64
N GLU A 250 -7.19 -18.69 -13.06
CA GLU A 250 -7.17 -17.46 -12.27
C GLU A 250 -6.45 -17.61 -10.93
N TYR A 251 -6.55 -18.79 -10.31
CA TYR A 251 -5.74 -19.14 -9.15
C TYR A 251 -4.25 -18.98 -9.46
N ASN A 252 -3.80 -19.51 -10.60
CA ASN A 252 -2.39 -19.42 -10.99
C ASN A 252 -1.97 -17.99 -11.35
N ASN A 253 -2.86 -17.19 -11.94
CA ASN A 253 -2.59 -15.77 -12.20
C ASN A 253 -2.33 -14.97 -10.91
N ILE A 254 -3.01 -15.34 -9.82
CA ILE A 254 -2.82 -14.70 -8.51
C ILE A 254 -1.62 -15.32 -7.76
N TYR A 255 -1.49 -16.64 -7.78
CA TYR A 255 -0.48 -17.37 -7.00
C TYR A 255 0.94 -17.20 -7.56
N LYS A 256 1.13 -17.21 -8.88
CA LYS A 256 2.46 -17.22 -9.49
C LYS A 256 3.31 -15.98 -9.21
N PRO A 257 2.77 -14.74 -9.22
CA PRO A 257 3.54 -13.58 -8.77
C PRO A 257 4.01 -13.72 -7.32
N ILE A 258 3.17 -14.27 -6.44
CA ILE A 258 3.53 -14.53 -5.03
C ILE A 258 4.65 -15.57 -4.98
N ASP A 259 4.51 -16.68 -5.70
CA ASP A 259 5.49 -17.77 -5.76
C ASP A 259 6.86 -17.29 -6.27
N ASN A 260 6.86 -16.46 -7.32
CA ASN A 260 8.08 -15.84 -7.86
C ASN A 260 8.75 -14.93 -6.82
N MET A 261 7.95 -14.07 -6.17
CA MET A 261 8.43 -13.15 -5.12
C MET A 261 9.08 -13.93 -3.98
N ILE A 262 8.37 -14.90 -3.37
CA ILE A 262 8.90 -15.63 -2.22
C ILE A 262 10.15 -16.44 -2.58
N THR A 263 10.17 -17.04 -3.79
CA THR A 263 11.34 -17.77 -4.29
C THR A 263 12.54 -16.85 -4.47
N GLN A 264 12.35 -15.64 -5.00
CA GLN A 264 13.41 -14.66 -5.19
C GLN A 264 14.07 -14.24 -3.87
N TYR A 265 13.29 -14.17 -2.79
CA TYR A 265 13.77 -13.83 -1.45
C TYR A 265 14.17 -15.05 -0.62
N GLY A 266 14.20 -16.26 -1.20
CA GLY A 266 14.55 -17.50 -0.50
C GLY A 266 13.59 -17.87 0.63
N MET A 267 12.34 -17.40 0.55
CA MET A 267 11.27 -17.70 1.48
C MET A 267 10.39 -18.84 0.95
N ASP A 268 9.78 -19.60 1.86
CA ASP A 268 8.69 -20.50 1.53
C ASP A 268 7.31 -19.86 1.80
N LEU A 269 6.26 -20.56 1.34
CA LEU A 269 4.89 -20.07 1.46
C LEU A 269 4.42 -20.00 2.92
N ASP A 270 4.92 -20.86 3.79
CA ASP A 270 4.57 -20.86 5.22
C ASP A 270 5.16 -19.63 5.92
N GLN A 271 6.40 -19.27 5.62
CA GLN A 271 7.04 -18.03 6.09
C GLN A 271 6.28 -16.79 5.60
N TYR A 272 5.92 -16.77 4.31
CA TYR A 272 5.14 -15.67 3.74
C TYR A 272 3.76 -15.55 4.38
N ALA A 273 3.01 -16.65 4.51
CA ALA A 273 1.68 -16.65 5.14
C ALA A 273 1.74 -16.25 6.62
N SER A 274 2.79 -16.67 7.34
CA SER A 274 3.00 -16.34 8.75
C SER A 274 3.19 -14.84 8.98
N ALA A 275 3.77 -14.10 8.02
CA ALA A 275 3.88 -12.64 8.10
C ALA A 275 2.50 -11.95 8.16
N TYR A 276 1.47 -12.58 7.61
CA TYR A 276 0.07 -12.13 7.68
C TYR A 276 -0.73 -12.81 8.80
N GLY A 277 -0.08 -13.65 9.61
CA GLY A 277 -0.68 -14.38 10.72
C GLY A 277 -1.73 -15.39 10.29
N MET A 278 -1.48 -16.11 9.20
CA MET A 278 -2.27 -17.24 8.70
C MET A 278 -1.35 -18.38 8.24
N SER A 279 -1.92 -19.57 8.04
CA SER A 279 -1.22 -20.74 7.48
C SER A 279 -1.15 -20.69 5.95
N ALA A 280 -0.24 -21.46 5.35
CA ALA A 280 -0.14 -21.59 3.90
C ALA A 280 -1.45 -22.11 3.26
N ASP A 281 -2.16 -23.03 3.92
CA ASP A 281 -3.44 -23.56 3.43
C ASP A 281 -4.57 -22.53 3.49
N GLU A 282 -4.61 -21.69 4.53
CA GLU A 282 -5.55 -20.56 4.59
C GLU A 282 -5.27 -19.57 3.46
N LEU A 283 -4.00 -19.26 3.19
CA LEU A 283 -3.61 -18.38 2.08
C LEU A 283 -4.05 -18.96 0.73
N LYS A 284 -3.78 -20.24 0.46
CA LYS A 284 -4.22 -20.91 -0.77
C LYS A 284 -5.75 -20.90 -0.91
N THR A 285 -6.46 -21.12 0.19
CA THR A 285 -7.93 -21.07 0.21
C THR A 285 -8.44 -19.67 -0.12
N GLN A 286 -7.81 -18.61 0.42
CA GLN A 286 -8.16 -17.24 0.09
C GLN A 286 -7.90 -16.92 -1.39
N ILE A 287 -6.75 -17.33 -1.94
CA ILE A 287 -6.45 -17.17 -3.36
C ILE A 287 -7.48 -17.89 -4.23
N ARG A 288 -7.88 -19.12 -3.86
CA ARG A 288 -8.93 -19.86 -4.59
C ARG A 288 -10.29 -19.16 -4.54
N ASN A 289 -10.70 -18.65 -3.39
CA ASN A 289 -11.93 -17.87 -3.26
C ASN A 289 -11.90 -16.59 -4.11
N GLN A 290 -10.74 -15.95 -4.21
CA GLN A 290 -10.54 -14.77 -5.06
C GLN A 290 -10.63 -15.13 -6.54
N ALA A 291 -10.00 -16.23 -6.96
CA ALA A 291 -10.09 -16.76 -8.31
C ALA A 291 -11.54 -17.09 -8.70
N GLU A 292 -12.28 -17.79 -7.83
CA GLU A 292 -13.71 -18.06 -8.03
C GLU A 292 -14.54 -16.78 -8.17
N SER A 293 -14.25 -15.76 -7.35
CA SER A 293 -14.94 -14.47 -7.44
C SER A 293 -14.68 -13.76 -8.76
N TYR A 294 -13.43 -13.81 -9.26
CA TYR A 294 -13.08 -13.26 -10.57
C TYR A 294 -13.75 -14.04 -11.72
N VAL A 295 -13.80 -15.37 -11.64
CA VAL A 295 -14.53 -16.21 -12.61
C VAL A 295 -16.01 -15.82 -12.67
N LYS A 296 -16.67 -15.61 -11.53
CA LYS A 296 -18.06 -15.12 -11.47
C LYS A 296 -18.22 -13.77 -12.16
N GLN A 297 -17.29 -12.84 -11.92
CA GLN A 297 -17.30 -11.53 -12.56
C GLN A 297 -17.19 -11.64 -14.08
N VAL A 298 -16.26 -12.45 -14.59
CA VAL A 298 -16.09 -12.69 -16.03
C VAL A 298 -17.36 -13.28 -16.63
N ILE A 299 -17.98 -14.27 -15.99
CA ILE A 299 -19.24 -14.87 -16.47
C ILE A 299 -20.36 -13.83 -16.52
N VAL A 300 -20.60 -13.08 -15.44
CA VAL A 300 -21.66 -12.05 -15.40
C VAL A 300 -21.44 -11.01 -16.49
N THR A 301 -20.21 -10.50 -16.60
CA THR A 301 -19.84 -9.52 -17.62
C THR A 301 -20.15 -10.06 -19.03
N ARG A 302 -19.67 -11.26 -19.36
CA ARG A 302 -19.85 -11.85 -20.69
C ARG A 302 -21.33 -12.10 -21.01
N GLU A 303 -22.09 -12.62 -20.04
CA GLU A 303 -23.52 -12.88 -20.22
C GLU A 303 -24.32 -11.60 -20.42
N ILE A 304 -24.07 -10.54 -19.64
CA ILE A 304 -24.73 -9.24 -19.84
C ILE A 304 -24.31 -8.60 -21.17
N TYR A 305 -23.01 -8.58 -21.48
CA TYR A 305 -22.49 -8.04 -22.73
C TYR A 305 -23.18 -8.69 -23.95
N LYS A 306 -23.33 -10.02 -23.91
CA LYS A 306 -24.02 -10.79 -24.95
C LYS A 306 -25.53 -10.53 -24.97
N LYS A 307 -26.19 -10.53 -23.82
CA LYS A 307 -27.64 -10.33 -23.67
C LYS A 307 -28.08 -8.96 -24.18
N GLU A 308 -27.32 -7.92 -23.84
CA GLU A 308 -27.52 -6.54 -24.28
C GLU A 308 -26.96 -6.25 -25.68
N LYS A 309 -26.32 -7.24 -26.32
CA LYS A 309 -25.74 -7.16 -27.67
C LYS A 309 -24.77 -5.98 -27.81
N MET A 310 -23.94 -5.77 -26.80
CA MET A 310 -22.96 -4.69 -26.77
C MET A 310 -21.85 -4.90 -27.81
N SER A 311 -21.26 -3.78 -28.24
CA SER A 311 -20.06 -3.75 -29.08
C SER A 311 -19.03 -2.80 -28.47
N LEU A 312 -17.75 -3.10 -28.61
CA LEU A 312 -16.68 -2.20 -28.20
C LEU A 312 -16.55 -1.04 -29.18
N THR A 313 -16.43 0.18 -28.64
CA THR A 313 -16.10 1.42 -29.34
C THR A 313 -14.69 1.86 -28.96
N ASP A 314 -14.15 2.87 -29.63
CA ASP A 314 -12.80 3.38 -29.32
C ASP A 314 -12.73 3.99 -27.91
N GLU A 315 -13.83 4.56 -27.43
CA GLU A 315 -13.94 5.05 -26.05
C GLU A 315 -13.78 3.93 -25.01
N ASP A 316 -14.29 2.72 -25.28
CA ASP A 316 -14.12 1.59 -24.36
C ASP A 316 -12.65 1.16 -24.26
N TYR A 317 -11.87 1.28 -25.36
CA TYR A 317 -10.44 1.02 -25.33
C TYR A 317 -9.67 2.16 -24.65
N GLN A 318 -10.15 3.40 -24.78
CA GLN A 318 -9.54 4.53 -24.08
C GLN A 318 -9.59 4.34 -22.56
N VAL A 319 -10.67 3.76 -22.03
CA VAL A 319 -10.73 3.38 -20.61
C VAL A 319 -9.57 2.44 -20.24
N VAL A 320 -9.26 1.45 -21.08
CA VAL A 320 -8.15 0.52 -20.83
C VAL A 320 -6.80 1.24 -20.90
N VAL A 321 -6.64 2.20 -21.82
CA VAL A 321 -5.45 3.06 -21.91
C VAL A 321 -5.27 3.88 -20.63
N ASP A 322 -6.33 4.52 -20.15
CA ASP A 322 -6.31 5.37 -18.96
C ASP A 322 -5.97 4.55 -17.70
N LEU A 323 -6.48 3.33 -17.59
CA LEU A 323 -6.15 2.40 -16.50
C LEU A 323 -4.69 1.95 -16.50
N ASN A 324 -4.01 2.03 -17.64
CA ASN A 324 -2.59 1.74 -17.79
C ASN A 324 -1.74 3.03 -17.80
N GLY A 325 -2.23 4.10 -17.16
CA GLY A 325 -1.52 5.36 -16.99
C GLY A 325 -1.48 6.25 -18.23
N GLY A 326 -2.27 5.95 -19.26
CA GLY A 326 -2.42 6.78 -20.46
C GLY A 326 -1.19 6.85 -21.39
N SER A 327 -0.08 6.21 -21.00
CA SER A 327 1.20 6.30 -21.72
C SER A 327 1.30 5.31 -22.88
N LEU A 328 0.56 4.20 -22.82
CA LEU A 328 0.52 3.18 -23.86
C LEU A 328 -0.70 3.36 -24.74
N THR A 329 -0.53 3.23 -26.06
CA THR A 329 -1.63 3.17 -27.01
C THR A 329 -2.35 1.82 -26.95
N LYS A 330 -3.58 1.78 -27.48
CA LYS A 330 -4.35 0.53 -27.66
C LYS A 330 -3.54 -0.58 -28.34
N ASP A 331 -2.81 -0.26 -29.40
CA ASP A 331 -2.04 -1.25 -30.16
C ASP A 331 -0.83 -1.76 -29.37
N GLU A 332 -0.20 -0.91 -28.56
CA GLU A 332 0.88 -1.31 -27.66
C GLU A 332 0.37 -2.21 -26.54
N LEU A 333 -0.79 -1.90 -25.96
CA LEU A 333 -1.45 -2.77 -24.98
C LEU A 333 -1.81 -4.13 -25.59
N ILE A 334 -2.35 -4.15 -26.82
CA ILE A 334 -2.65 -5.41 -27.52
C ILE A 334 -1.37 -6.21 -27.80
N LYS A 335 -0.27 -5.54 -28.14
CA LYS A 335 1.02 -6.18 -28.36
C LYS A 335 1.60 -6.76 -27.06
N GLN A 336 1.41 -6.08 -25.94
CA GLN A 336 1.96 -6.46 -24.65
C GLN A 336 1.14 -7.55 -23.95
N TYR A 337 -0.18 -7.40 -23.92
CA TYR A 337 -1.08 -8.26 -23.15
C TYR A 337 -1.90 -9.23 -24.02
N GLY A 338 -1.92 -9.01 -25.33
CA GLY A 338 -2.77 -9.76 -26.25
C GLY A 338 -4.14 -9.13 -26.43
N LYS A 339 -4.71 -9.31 -27.63
CA LYS A 339 -6.00 -8.72 -28.00
C LYS A 339 -7.14 -9.17 -27.09
N ASP A 340 -7.20 -10.46 -26.78
CA ASP A 340 -8.30 -11.03 -26.00
C ASP A 340 -8.35 -10.44 -24.58
N GLU A 341 -7.20 -10.18 -23.97
CA GLU A 341 -7.10 -9.61 -22.61
C GLU A 341 -7.54 -8.14 -22.57
N VAL A 342 -7.08 -7.36 -23.55
CA VAL A 342 -7.47 -5.94 -23.70
C VAL A 342 -8.97 -5.83 -23.96
N GLU A 343 -9.51 -6.67 -24.85
CA GLU A 343 -10.94 -6.69 -25.12
C GLU A 343 -11.77 -7.15 -23.92
N GLU A 344 -11.32 -8.15 -23.16
CA GLU A 344 -12.03 -8.60 -21.95
C GLU A 344 -12.10 -7.48 -20.89
N THR A 345 -11.00 -6.75 -20.72
CA THR A 345 -10.95 -5.59 -19.83
C THR A 345 -11.95 -4.51 -20.29
N ALA A 346 -11.92 -4.15 -21.57
CA ALA A 346 -12.85 -3.16 -22.13
C ALA A 346 -14.33 -3.58 -21.97
N LYS A 347 -14.64 -4.86 -22.22
CA LYS A 347 -15.99 -5.42 -22.02
C LYS A 347 -16.42 -5.31 -20.56
N THR A 348 -15.52 -5.63 -19.63
CA THR A 348 -15.78 -5.54 -18.19
C THR A 348 -16.16 -4.13 -17.78
N TYR A 349 -15.34 -3.13 -18.11
CA TYR A 349 -15.66 -1.75 -17.75
C TYR A 349 -16.94 -1.24 -18.41
N LYS A 350 -17.19 -1.60 -19.67
CA LYS A 350 -18.42 -1.23 -20.36
C LYS A 350 -19.67 -1.80 -19.67
N VAL A 351 -19.65 -3.08 -19.31
CA VAL A 351 -20.78 -3.73 -18.62
C VAL A 351 -20.97 -3.17 -17.22
N VAL A 352 -19.89 -3.01 -16.45
CA VAL A 352 -19.99 -2.49 -15.08
C VAL A 352 -20.53 -1.06 -15.08
N ASN A 353 -20.08 -0.20 -16.00
CA ASN A 353 -20.64 1.13 -16.17
C ASN A 353 -22.12 1.08 -16.58
N PHE A 354 -22.50 0.18 -17.49
CA PHE A 354 -23.90 -0.01 -17.85
C PHE A 354 -24.76 -0.44 -16.66
N ILE A 355 -24.29 -1.34 -15.80
CA ILE A 355 -25.01 -1.73 -14.56
C ILE A 355 -25.14 -0.51 -13.65
N LEU A 356 -24.05 0.23 -13.44
CA LEU A 356 -24.01 1.41 -12.58
C LEU A 356 -24.95 2.52 -13.07
N ASP A 357 -24.95 2.83 -14.37
CA ASP A 357 -25.82 3.83 -14.99
C ASP A 357 -27.31 3.48 -14.84
N ASN A 358 -27.61 2.20 -14.65
CA ASN A 358 -28.95 1.68 -14.42
C ASN A 358 -29.21 1.33 -12.95
N ALA A 359 -28.29 1.58 -12.03
CA ALA A 359 -28.44 1.27 -10.62
C ALA A 359 -29.36 2.27 -9.90
N LYS A 360 -29.86 1.88 -8.74
CA LYS A 360 -30.66 2.70 -7.82
C LYS A 360 -29.88 2.92 -6.54
N ARG A 361 -29.86 4.17 -6.07
CA ARG A 361 -29.31 4.50 -4.75
C ARG A 361 -30.29 4.06 -3.67
N THR A 362 -29.75 3.43 -2.63
CA THR A 362 -30.47 3.19 -1.37
C THR A 362 -30.31 4.38 -0.43
N ASP A 363 -31.04 4.38 0.69
CA ASP A 363 -30.88 5.40 1.74
C ASP A 363 -29.64 5.14 2.63
N VAL A 364 -28.93 4.03 2.43
CA VAL A 364 -27.71 3.71 3.18
C VAL A 364 -26.53 4.49 2.62
N THR A 365 -25.78 5.14 3.50
CA THR A 365 -24.50 5.78 3.17
C THR A 365 -23.34 4.99 3.78
N VAL A 366 -22.34 4.70 2.97
CA VAL A 366 -21.07 4.10 3.38
C VAL A 366 -19.93 5.11 3.24
N ASN A 367 -18.86 4.91 4.00
CA ASN A 367 -17.62 5.65 3.79
C ASN A 367 -16.92 5.18 2.51
N ILE A 368 -15.80 5.83 2.17
CA ILE A 368 -15.04 5.52 0.95
C ILE A 368 -14.51 4.07 0.89
N ASN A 369 -14.44 3.38 2.04
CA ASN A 369 -14.01 1.99 2.17
C ASN A 369 -15.17 0.99 2.14
N GLY A 370 -16.42 1.45 1.93
CA GLY A 370 -17.61 0.60 1.91
C GLY A 370 -18.14 0.21 3.28
N GLU A 371 -17.65 0.82 4.36
CA GLU A 371 -18.16 0.59 5.71
C GLU A 371 -19.38 1.47 5.98
N THR A 372 -20.44 0.90 6.55
CA THR A 372 -21.66 1.64 6.89
C THR A 372 -21.35 2.77 7.88
N MET A 373 -21.66 4.00 7.50
CA MET A 373 -21.63 5.11 8.45
C MET A 373 -22.91 5.03 9.28
N GLY A 374 -22.75 4.80 10.58
CA GLY A 374 -23.86 4.70 11.49
C GLY A 374 -24.71 5.97 11.42
N SER A 375 -25.99 5.81 11.08
CA SER A 375 -27.00 6.82 11.33
C SER A 375 -27.09 7.02 12.85
N GLU A 376 -26.68 8.19 13.34
CA GLU A 376 -27.11 8.69 14.63
C GLU A 376 -28.63 8.96 14.58
N GLU A 377 -29.44 7.91 14.74
CA GLU A 377 -30.81 8.02 15.23
C GLU A 377 -31.25 6.64 15.76
N GLY A 378 -31.17 6.48 17.08
CA GLY A 378 -31.56 5.25 17.77
C GLY A 378 -30.91 5.06 19.13
N ALA A 379 -30.96 6.05 20.02
CA ALA A 379 -30.79 5.77 21.44
C ALA A 379 -31.99 4.97 21.96
N SER A 380 -31.70 3.98 22.81
CA SER A 380 -32.60 3.11 23.59
C SER A 380 -33.15 1.85 22.89
N GLU A 381 -32.44 0.73 23.07
CA GLU A 381 -33.00 -0.44 23.77
C GLU A 381 -31.86 -1.39 24.16
N GLU A 382 -31.34 -1.22 25.37
CA GLU A 382 -30.66 -2.29 26.08
C GLU A 382 -31.68 -3.42 26.28
N THR A 383 -31.63 -4.43 25.41
CA THR A 383 -32.30 -5.70 25.71
C THR A 383 -31.46 -6.45 26.74
N LYS A 384 -31.78 -6.20 28.01
CA LYS A 384 -31.55 -7.13 29.13
C LYS A 384 -32.03 -8.52 28.70
N VAL A 385 -31.11 -9.46 28.56
CA VAL A 385 -31.43 -10.89 28.62
C VAL A 385 -31.06 -11.36 30.02
N GLU A 386 -32.07 -11.36 30.90
CA GLU A 386 -32.08 -12.17 32.11
C GLU A 386 -32.06 -13.65 31.70
N GLY A 387 -30.97 -14.33 32.04
CA GLY A 387 -30.89 -15.79 32.06
C GLY A 387 -30.91 -16.27 33.49
N GLU A 388 -32.08 -16.78 33.93
CA GLU A 388 -32.33 -17.40 35.22
C GLU A 388 -31.30 -18.48 35.58
N SER A 389 -30.54 -18.25 36.64
CA SER A 389 -29.85 -19.33 37.37
C SER A 389 -30.84 -19.99 38.34
N LYS A 390 -31.47 -21.08 37.91
CA LYS A 390 -32.17 -22.00 38.81
C LYS A 390 -31.15 -22.75 39.67
N ALA A 391 -31.02 -22.32 40.92
CA ALA A 391 -30.46 -23.13 41.99
C ALA A 391 -31.47 -24.23 42.35
N SER A 392 -31.05 -25.48 42.25
CA SER A 392 -31.70 -26.61 42.95
C SER A 392 -30.66 -27.28 43.84
N GLU A 393 -30.82 -26.97 45.11
CA GLU A 393 -30.37 -27.63 46.32
C GLU A 393 -30.35 -29.18 46.23
N SER A 394 -29.24 -29.80 46.64
CA SER A 394 -29.27 -31.08 47.35
C SER A 394 -28.17 -31.12 48.43
N ALA A 395 -28.67 -31.16 49.66
CA ALA A 395 -28.13 -31.27 51.00
C ALA A 395 -26.79 -32.01 51.28
N PRO A 396 -26.21 -31.79 52.49
CA PRO A 396 -24.86 -32.19 52.89
C PRO A 396 -24.83 -33.53 53.66
N ALA A 397 -23.64 -34.11 53.82
CA ALA A 397 -23.34 -35.05 54.89
C ALA A 397 -21.89 -34.87 55.39
N GLU A 398 -21.80 -34.64 56.70
CA GLU A 398 -20.60 -34.51 57.52
C GLU A 398 -19.80 -35.83 57.64
N GLY A 399 -18.49 -35.70 57.87
CA GLY A 399 -17.88 -36.27 59.09
C GLY A 399 -16.90 -37.43 58.96
N SER A 400 -15.77 -37.27 59.69
CA SER A 400 -14.78 -38.29 60.15
C SER A 400 -13.82 -38.84 59.09
N GLU A 401 -12.51 -39.05 59.29
CA GLU A 401 -11.57 -39.06 60.42
C GLU A 401 -10.17 -39.17 59.75
N ALA A 402 -9.21 -38.28 60.00
CA ALA A 402 -8.06 -38.43 60.92
C ALA A 402 -6.98 -39.49 60.58
N ALA A 403 -5.73 -39.04 60.80
CA ALA A 403 -4.44 -39.75 60.92
C ALA A 403 -3.80 -40.24 59.59
N GLN A 404 -2.51 -40.02 59.32
CA GLN A 404 -1.36 -39.55 60.11
C GLN A 404 -0.29 -39.00 59.17
#